data_AF-A0A6P6GJM0-F1
#
_entry.id   AF-A0A6P6GJM0-F1
#
_cell.length_a   1.000
_cell.length_b   1.000
_cell.length_c   1.000
_cell.angle_alpha   90.00
_cell.angle_beta   90.00
_cell.angle_gamma   90.00
#
_symmetry.space_group_name_H-M   'P 1'
#
loop_
_entity.id
_entity.type
_entity.pdbx_description
1 polymer ?
#
loop_
_entity_poly.entity_id
_entity_poly.type
_entity_poly.pdbx_seq_one_letter_code
_entity_poly.pdbx_strand_id
1 'polypeptide(L)'
;MRLIVTTFIGVVFGFFVGVSFPTLSLTKLNIPSSLLPTVDLSYIEDKKSGISTQTILNAWSSTRSNNSSSTQSNDTSKIWVTSNPRGAERLAPGIIAAESDFYPRRLWGKPSEDLTIKPKYLVTFTVGYSQKKNIDAAVKKFSENFTILLFHYDGQTTEWDEFEWSKRAIHVSARKQTKWWYAKRFLHPDIVAPYDYIFIWDEDLGVEHFNAEEYIRLVRKHGLEISQPGLEPNKGLTWQMTKRRGDREVHKVTEEKPGWCTDPHLPPCAGFVEIMAPVFSRDAWRCVWYMIQNDLVHGWGLDFALRKCVEPAHEKIGVVDRQWIVHQSVPSLGNQGEVKDGKAPWHGVRERCRKEWTMFQSRMANAENAYFKSLGSNSTTH
;
A
#
# COMPACT_ATOMS: atom_id res chain seq x y z
N MET A 1 -39.63 21.41 -40.27
CA MET A 1 -39.83 20.14 -41.01
C MET A 1 -38.53 19.43 -41.42
N ARG A 2 -37.50 20.11 -41.94
CA ARG A 2 -36.25 19.44 -42.41
C ARG A 2 -35.42 18.74 -41.31
N LEU A 3 -35.38 19.26 -40.09
CA LEU A 3 -34.62 18.68 -38.98
C LEU A 3 -35.23 17.38 -38.42
N ILE A 4 -36.57 17.31 -38.31
CA ILE A 4 -37.27 16.13 -37.78
C ILE A 4 -37.12 14.94 -38.73
N VAL A 5 -37.14 15.19 -40.05
CA VAL A 5 -36.97 14.15 -41.08
C VAL A 5 -35.54 13.59 -41.06
N THR A 6 -34.52 14.41 -40.83
CA THR A 6 -33.13 13.94 -40.77
C THR A 6 -32.85 13.10 -39.52
N THR A 7 -33.43 13.46 -38.37
CA THR A 7 -33.29 12.66 -37.15
C THR A 7 -34.01 11.31 -37.29
N PHE A 8 -35.19 11.29 -37.91
CA PHE A 8 -35.96 10.06 -38.12
C PHE A 8 -35.26 9.11 -39.08
N ILE A 9 -34.68 9.61 -40.18
CA ILE A 9 -33.91 8.80 -41.13
C ILE A 9 -32.64 8.22 -40.45
N GLY A 10 -31.95 9.02 -39.62
CA GLY A 10 -30.76 8.55 -38.90
C GLY A 10 -31.06 7.42 -37.90
N VAL A 11 -32.16 7.52 -37.15
CA VAL A 11 -32.59 6.49 -36.20
C VAL A 11 -33.03 5.21 -36.92
N VAL A 12 -33.79 5.34 -38.01
CA VAL A 12 -34.23 4.18 -38.81
C VAL A 12 -33.03 3.50 -39.46
N PHE A 13 -32.08 4.26 -40.03
CA PHE A 13 -30.87 3.70 -40.63
C PHE A 13 -29.97 3.00 -39.59
N GLY A 14 -29.80 3.60 -38.40
CA GLY A 14 -29.04 2.99 -37.30
C GLY A 14 -29.69 1.70 -36.78
N PHE A 15 -31.02 1.65 -36.72
CA PHE A 15 -31.75 0.45 -36.34
C PHE A 15 -31.58 -0.68 -37.36
N PHE A 16 -31.72 -0.40 -38.66
CA PHE A 16 -31.53 -1.41 -39.70
C PHE A 16 -30.09 -1.94 -39.79
N VAL A 17 -29.08 -1.10 -39.55
CA VAL A 17 -27.68 -1.56 -39.46
C VAL A 17 -27.48 -2.43 -38.22
N GLY A 18 -28.09 -2.08 -37.08
CA GLY A 18 -28.00 -2.86 -35.84
C GLY A 18 -28.70 -4.23 -35.89
N VAL A 19 -29.80 -4.36 -36.63
CA VAL A 19 -30.56 -5.62 -36.74
C VAL A 19 -30.05 -6.53 -37.89
N SER A 20 -29.20 -6.01 -38.78
CA SER A 20 -28.64 -6.78 -39.92
C SER A 20 -27.31 -7.50 -39.60
N PHE A 21 -26.81 -7.41 -38.37
CA PHE A 21 -25.67 -8.23 -37.94
C PHE A 21 -26.16 -9.59 -37.43
N PRO A 22 -25.77 -10.72 -38.03
CA PRO A 22 -26.06 -12.02 -37.45
C PRO A 22 -25.33 -12.15 -36.11
N THR A 23 -26.05 -12.60 -35.09
CA THR A 23 -25.48 -12.99 -33.80
C THR A 23 -24.54 -14.17 -34.02
N LEU A 24 -23.24 -13.89 -34.10
CA LEU A 24 -22.21 -14.92 -34.16
C LEU A 24 -22.22 -15.70 -32.84
N SER A 25 -22.75 -16.92 -32.91
CA SER A 25 -22.55 -17.96 -31.91
C SER A 25 -21.05 -18.25 -31.79
N LEU A 26 -20.49 -18.10 -30.59
CA LEU A 26 -19.14 -18.53 -30.26
C LEU A 26 -19.08 -20.07 -30.19
N THR A 27 -19.15 -20.70 -31.35
CA THR A 27 -18.71 -22.09 -31.53
C THR A 27 -17.23 -22.11 -31.91
N LYS A 28 -16.41 -22.70 -31.02
CA LYS A 28 -15.07 -23.26 -31.23
C LYS A 28 -14.28 -22.77 -32.46
N LEU A 29 -13.35 -21.85 -32.22
CA LEU A 29 -12.21 -21.64 -33.12
C LEU A 29 -11.09 -22.63 -32.76
N ASN A 30 -10.89 -23.65 -33.62
CA ASN A 30 -9.64 -24.41 -33.69
C ASN A 30 -8.65 -23.60 -34.52
N ILE A 31 -7.59 -23.08 -33.90
CA ILE A 31 -6.49 -22.41 -34.59
C ILE A 31 -5.42 -23.49 -34.91
N PRO A 32 -4.95 -23.61 -36.16
CA PRO A 32 -3.84 -24.51 -36.50
C PRO A 32 -2.54 -23.98 -35.90
N SER A 33 -1.74 -24.89 -35.34
CA SER A 33 -0.52 -24.64 -34.56
C SER A 33 0.70 -24.13 -35.35
N SER A 34 0.51 -23.40 -36.45
CA SER A 34 1.60 -22.97 -37.35
C SER A 34 1.83 -21.45 -37.40
N LEU A 35 1.31 -20.67 -36.46
CA LEU A 35 1.49 -19.22 -36.39
C LEU A 35 1.91 -18.74 -34.99
N LEU A 36 2.85 -19.43 -34.35
CA LEU A 36 3.64 -18.86 -33.26
C LEU A 36 5.05 -18.58 -33.78
N PRO A 37 5.64 -17.40 -33.53
CA PRO A 37 7.02 -17.16 -33.87
C PRO A 37 7.89 -18.12 -33.05
N THR A 38 8.70 -18.91 -33.75
CA THR A 38 9.77 -19.71 -33.17
C THR A 38 10.69 -18.78 -32.39
N VAL A 39 10.65 -18.87 -31.06
CA VAL A 39 11.72 -18.34 -30.21
C VAL A 39 13.00 -19.03 -30.66
N ASP A 40 13.89 -18.25 -31.26
CA ASP A 40 15.18 -18.70 -31.76
C ASP A 40 16.04 -19.12 -30.56
N LEU A 41 16.07 -20.42 -30.31
CA LEU A 41 16.80 -21.08 -29.22
C LEU A 41 18.26 -21.37 -29.63
N SER A 42 18.78 -20.69 -30.64
CA SER A 42 20.15 -20.84 -31.15
C SER A 42 21.23 -20.18 -30.28
N TYR A 43 20.86 -19.48 -29.19
CA TYR A 43 21.84 -18.84 -28.30
C TYR A 43 22.21 -19.69 -27.06
N ILE A 44 21.67 -20.90 -26.92
CA ILE A 44 22.11 -21.86 -25.88
C ILE A 44 22.88 -23.00 -26.56
N GLU A 45 23.89 -22.65 -27.33
CA GLU A 45 24.91 -23.60 -27.74
C GLU A 45 26.27 -22.92 -27.64
N ASP A 46 26.74 -22.71 -26.41
CA ASP A 46 28.12 -23.04 -26.13
C ASP A 46 28.46 -23.17 -24.64
N LYS A 47 29.20 -24.25 -24.34
CA LYS A 47 29.91 -24.60 -23.10
C LYS A 47 29.14 -25.29 -21.95
N LYS A 48 29.06 -26.63 -22.12
CA LYS A 48 29.38 -27.69 -21.15
C LYS A 48 28.52 -27.83 -19.87
N SER A 49 27.54 -28.74 -19.93
CA SER A 49 27.59 -30.03 -19.20
C SER A 49 26.40 -30.90 -19.62
N GLY A 50 26.68 -32.07 -20.18
CA GLY A 50 25.70 -32.95 -20.82
C GLY A 50 24.66 -33.50 -19.85
N ILE A 51 23.40 -33.13 -20.07
CA ILE A 51 22.24 -33.92 -19.70
C ILE A 51 21.41 -34.02 -20.98
N SER A 52 21.46 -35.19 -21.61
CA SER A 52 20.67 -35.48 -22.80
C SER A 52 19.18 -35.30 -22.48
N THR A 53 18.49 -34.50 -23.29
CA THR A 53 17.02 -34.33 -23.25
C THR A 53 16.28 -35.66 -23.40
N GLN A 54 16.93 -36.69 -23.98
CA GLN A 54 16.41 -38.06 -24.01
C GLN A 54 16.33 -38.71 -22.62
N THR A 55 17.21 -38.39 -21.68
CA THR A 55 17.23 -39.00 -20.34
C THR A 55 16.04 -38.54 -19.50
N ILE A 56 15.63 -37.27 -19.65
CA ILE A 56 14.45 -36.72 -18.97
C ILE A 56 13.15 -37.32 -19.56
N LEU A 57 13.10 -37.50 -20.88
CA LEU A 57 11.94 -38.12 -21.55
C LEU A 57 11.82 -39.63 -21.26
N ASN A 58 12.94 -40.34 -21.12
CA ASN A 58 12.96 -41.78 -20.80
C ASN A 58 12.66 -42.07 -19.31
N ALA A 59 12.95 -41.13 -18.41
CA ALA A 59 12.50 -41.22 -17.01
C ALA A 59 10.97 -41.09 -16.89
N TRP A 60 10.32 -40.39 -17.83
CA TRP A 60 8.86 -40.23 -17.84
C TRP A 60 8.12 -41.44 -18.43
N SER A 61 8.71 -42.13 -19.41
CA SER A 61 8.06 -43.23 -20.12
C SER A 61 8.18 -44.61 -19.44
N SER A 62 9.02 -44.74 -18.41
CA SER A 62 9.32 -46.04 -17.76
C SER A 62 8.38 -46.43 -16.60
N THR A 63 7.36 -45.64 -16.27
CA THR A 63 6.43 -45.93 -15.14
C THR A 63 5.08 -46.54 -15.54
N ARG A 64 4.92 -47.01 -16.79
CA ARG A 64 3.74 -47.78 -17.20
C ARG A 64 4.06 -49.26 -17.39
N SER A 65 4.00 -50.02 -16.31
CA SER A 65 3.76 -51.47 -16.35
C SER A 65 3.01 -51.92 -15.10
N ASN A 66 1.97 -52.72 -15.33
CA ASN A 66 0.90 -53.10 -14.41
C ASN A 66 1.38 -53.88 -13.18
N ASN A 67 0.76 -53.61 -12.02
CA ASN A 67 0.20 -54.67 -11.19
C ASN A 67 -0.89 -54.14 -10.24
N SER A 68 -1.92 -54.97 -10.11
CA SER A 68 -3.19 -54.73 -9.42
C SER A 68 -3.06 -54.72 -7.89
N SER A 69 -3.56 -53.67 -7.25
CA SER A 69 -4.38 -53.73 -6.02
C SER A 69 -4.77 -52.30 -5.61
N SER A 70 -5.90 -52.20 -4.92
CA SER A 70 -6.64 -50.99 -4.57
C SER A 70 -5.80 -49.89 -3.90
N THR A 71 -5.62 -48.77 -4.59
CA THR A 71 -5.14 -47.52 -3.98
C THR A 71 -5.83 -46.35 -4.68
N GLN A 72 -6.36 -45.41 -3.88
CA GLN A 72 -6.82 -44.11 -4.34
C GLN A 72 -5.83 -43.56 -5.38
N SER A 73 -6.32 -43.30 -6.59
CA SER A 73 -5.52 -42.68 -7.65
C SER A 73 -5.16 -41.26 -7.23
N ASN A 74 -4.06 -41.10 -6.50
CA ASN A 74 -3.37 -39.82 -6.47
C ASN A 74 -2.87 -39.58 -7.89
N ASP A 75 -3.60 -38.75 -8.63
CA ASP A 75 -3.25 -38.24 -9.93
C ASP A 75 -1.91 -37.49 -9.82
N THR A 76 -0.79 -38.22 -9.91
CA THR A 76 0.59 -37.71 -9.80
C THR A 76 0.94 -36.70 -10.91
N SER A 77 0.02 -36.45 -11.86
CA SER A 77 0.17 -35.45 -12.91
C SER A 77 -0.22 -34.03 -12.48
N LYS A 78 -0.87 -33.86 -11.32
CA LYS A 78 -1.35 -32.55 -10.85
C LYS A 78 -0.66 -32.14 -9.57
N ILE A 79 0.22 -31.14 -9.67
CA ILE A 79 0.70 -30.42 -8.50
C ILE A 79 -0.50 -29.64 -7.95
N TRP A 80 -0.85 -29.92 -6.69
CA TRP A 80 -1.86 -29.16 -5.96
C TRP A 80 -1.40 -29.04 -4.51
N VAL A 81 -0.92 -27.87 -4.14
CA VAL A 81 -0.35 -27.58 -2.82
C VAL A 81 -1.21 -26.53 -2.12
N THR A 82 -1.94 -26.96 -1.11
CA THR A 82 -2.90 -26.11 -0.37
C THR A 82 -2.22 -25.04 0.48
N SER A 83 -0.94 -25.18 0.80
CA SER A 83 -0.16 -24.17 1.52
C SER A 83 0.34 -23.03 0.62
N ASN A 84 0.24 -23.17 -0.71
CA ASN A 84 0.60 -22.08 -1.61
C ASN A 84 -0.41 -20.94 -1.51
N PRO A 85 -0.02 -19.70 -1.88
CA PRO A 85 -0.96 -18.58 -1.98
C PRO A 85 -2.16 -18.92 -2.85
N ARG A 86 -3.32 -18.33 -2.51
CA ARG A 86 -4.57 -18.58 -3.24
C ARG A 86 -4.42 -18.29 -4.73
N GLY A 87 -4.78 -19.25 -5.58
CA GLY A 87 -4.61 -19.19 -7.03
C GLY A 87 -3.27 -19.71 -7.55
N ALA A 88 -2.33 -20.04 -6.66
CA ALA A 88 -1.02 -20.58 -6.98
C ALA A 88 -0.85 -22.05 -6.55
N GLU A 89 -1.94 -22.73 -6.17
CA GLU A 89 -1.93 -24.10 -5.66
C GLU A 89 -1.37 -25.10 -6.69
N ARG A 90 -1.47 -24.77 -7.99
CA ARG A 90 -0.95 -25.62 -9.07
C ARG A 90 0.56 -25.53 -9.31
N LEU A 91 1.25 -24.64 -8.62
CA LEU A 91 2.68 -24.41 -8.82
C LEU A 91 3.49 -25.24 -7.81
N ALA A 92 4.67 -25.69 -8.24
CA ALA A 92 5.63 -26.31 -7.33
C ALA A 92 6.06 -25.28 -6.26
N PRO A 93 6.13 -25.63 -4.96
CA PRO A 93 6.44 -24.65 -3.91
C PRO A 93 7.76 -23.89 -4.14
N GLY A 94 8.76 -24.56 -4.74
CA GLY A 94 10.07 -23.97 -5.01
C GLY A 94 10.10 -22.84 -6.05
N ILE A 95 9.03 -22.62 -6.84
CA ILE A 95 8.94 -21.50 -7.79
C ILE A 95 8.05 -20.36 -7.26
N ILE A 96 7.40 -20.53 -6.11
CA ILE A 96 6.50 -19.52 -5.55
C ILE A 96 7.31 -18.37 -4.94
N ALA A 97 7.07 -17.16 -5.44
CA ALA A 97 7.37 -15.91 -4.75
C ALA A 97 6.07 -15.35 -4.16
N ALA A 98 5.87 -15.53 -2.85
CA ALA A 98 4.64 -15.08 -2.17
C ALA A 98 4.63 -13.57 -1.86
N GLU A 99 5.81 -12.95 -1.89
CA GLU A 99 6.03 -11.54 -1.60
C GLU A 99 6.74 -10.86 -2.78
N SER A 100 6.70 -9.53 -2.81
CA SER A 100 7.38 -8.66 -3.77
C SER A 100 8.17 -7.58 -3.03
N ASP A 101 8.77 -6.66 -3.79
CA ASP A 101 9.56 -5.55 -3.27
C ASP A 101 9.54 -4.32 -4.20
N PHE A 102 10.08 -3.20 -3.73
CA PHE A 102 10.28 -2.00 -4.55
C PHE A 102 11.75 -1.83 -4.99
N TYR A 103 12.55 -2.89 -4.99
CA TYR A 103 13.96 -2.78 -5.37
C TYR A 103 14.08 -2.74 -6.91
N PRO A 104 14.64 -1.66 -7.48
CA PRO A 104 14.84 -1.57 -8.92
C PRO A 104 15.80 -2.66 -9.40
N ARG A 105 15.47 -3.30 -10.54
CA ARG A 105 16.30 -4.32 -11.19
C ARG A 105 16.83 -3.77 -12.51
N ARG A 106 18.05 -4.17 -12.87
CA ARG A 106 18.67 -3.73 -14.13
C ARG A 106 18.05 -4.49 -15.29
N LEU A 107 18.05 -3.89 -16.48
CA LEU A 107 17.51 -4.52 -17.69
C LEU A 107 18.45 -5.60 -18.28
N TRP A 108 19.69 -5.72 -17.78
CA TRP A 108 20.71 -6.63 -18.27
C TRP A 108 21.58 -7.18 -17.12
N GLY A 109 22.38 -8.20 -17.41
CA GLY A 109 23.30 -8.80 -16.44
C GLY A 109 22.66 -9.88 -15.58
N LYS A 110 23.29 -10.20 -14.44
CA LYS A 110 22.78 -11.22 -13.51
C LYS A 110 21.90 -10.57 -12.43
N PRO A 111 20.72 -11.13 -12.13
CA PRO A 111 19.85 -10.60 -11.06
C PRO A 111 20.52 -10.54 -9.68
N SER A 112 21.48 -11.43 -9.41
CA SER A 112 22.25 -11.47 -8.15
C SER A 112 23.15 -10.24 -7.95
N GLU A 113 23.41 -9.47 -9.00
CA GLU A 113 24.29 -8.29 -8.99
C GLU A 113 23.50 -6.97 -8.99
N ASP A 114 22.17 -7.01 -9.00
CA ASP A 114 21.33 -5.81 -9.11
C ASP A 114 21.31 -4.97 -7.84
N LEU A 115 21.47 -5.61 -6.68
CA LEU A 115 21.40 -4.94 -5.37
C LEU A 115 22.76 -5.00 -4.69
N THR A 116 23.51 -3.90 -4.77
CA THR A 116 24.75 -3.72 -3.99
C THR A 116 24.44 -3.42 -2.52
N ILE A 117 23.36 -2.69 -2.28
CA ILE A 117 22.82 -2.36 -0.97
C ILE A 117 21.33 -2.74 -1.00
N LYS A 118 20.85 -3.42 0.05
CA LYS A 118 19.44 -3.78 0.19
C LYS A 118 18.79 -2.83 1.20
N PRO A 119 17.96 -1.88 0.76
CA PRO A 119 17.25 -0.98 1.66
C PRO A 119 16.38 -1.75 2.66
N LYS A 120 16.40 -1.31 3.92
CA LYS A 120 15.66 -1.92 5.03
C LYS A 120 14.43 -1.13 5.43
N TYR A 121 14.33 0.12 4.99
CA TYR A 121 13.27 1.03 5.37
C TYR A 121 12.61 1.63 4.14
N LEU A 122 11.34 2.01 4.26
CA LEU A 122 10.58 2.67 3.21
C LEU A 122 10.11 4.02 3.72
N VAL A 123 10.30 5.07 2.92
CA VAL A 123 9.65 6.36 3.14
C VAL A 123 8.80 6.74 1.95
N THR A 124 7.57 7.16 2.25
CA THR A 124 6.61 7.63 1.27
C THR A 124 6.17 9.06 1.58
N PHE A 125 6.06 9.87 0.53
CA PHE A 125 5.53 11.22 0.61
C PHE A 125 4.40 11.38 -0.40
N THR A 126 3.30 12.01 0.00
CA THR A 126 2.25 12.41 -0.94
C THR A 126 2.44 13.87 -1.33
N VAL A 127 2.85 14.09 -2.58
CA VAL A 127 3.52 15.32 -3.01
C VAL A 127 2.82 16.01 -4.16
N GLY A 128 2.92 17.33 -4.16
CA GLY A 128 2.78 18.19 -5.32
C GLY A 128 4.04 19.01 -5.55
N TYR A 129 4.31 19.34 -6.80
CA TYR A 129 5.52 20.02 -7.22
C TYR A 129 5.75 21.37 -6.52
N SER A 130 4.69 22.05 -6.08
CA SER A 130 4.81 23.29 -5.30
C SER A 130 5.57 23.12 -3.98
N GLN A 131 5.59 21.91 -3.40
CA GLN A 131 6.32 21.60 -2.16
C GLN A 131 7.67 20.94 -2.38
N LYS A 132 8.18 20.89 -3.62
CA LYS A 132 9.41 20.18 -3.97
C LYS A 132 10.62 20.53 -3.10
N LYS A 133 10.76 21.81 -2.69
CA LYS A 133 11.85 22.26 -1.81
C LYS A 133 11.76 21.66 -0.41
N ASN A 134 10.54 21.50 0.11
CA ASN A 134 10.35 20.90 1.42
C ASN A 134 10.64 19.39 1.38
N ILE A 135 10.22 18.72 0.30
CA ILE A 135 10.55 17.30 0.08
C ILE A 135 12.05 17.10 -0.15
N ASP A 136 12.74 17.97 -0.89
CA ASP A 136 14.19 17.93 -1.03
C ASP A 136 14.91 18.04 0.33
N ALA A 137 14.43 18.92 1.21
CA ALA A 137 14.94 19.02 2.58
C ALA A 137 14.67 17.74 3.39
N ALA A 138 13.48 17.15 3.24
CA ALA A 138 13.08 15.90 3.89
C ALA A 138 13.96 14.72 3.45
N VAL A 139 14.08 14.49 2.14
CA VAL A 139 14.82 13.36 1.56
C VAL A 139 16.27 13.31 2.03
N LYS A 140 16.92 14.47 2.23
CA LYS A 140 18.29 14.56 2.77
C LYS A 140 18.45 14.03 4.20
N LYS A 141 17.36 13.79 4.93
CA LYS A 141 17.38 13.18 6.27
C LYS A 141 17.34 11.65 6.27
N PHE A 142 17.19 11.03 5.10
CA PHE A 142 17.12 9.59 4.92
C PHE A 142 18.40 9.07 4.27
N SER A 143 18.94 7.98 4.82
CA SER A 143 20.16 7.34 4.32
C SER A 143 19.86 6.44 3.10
N GLU A 144 20.90 5.81 2.55
CA GLU A 144 20.77 4.78 1.50
C GLU A 144 20.04 3.50 1.96
N ASN A 145 19.78 3.34 3.27
CA ASN A 145 18.94 2.25 3.78
C ASN A 145 17.45 2.45 3.47
N PHE A 146 17.06 3.61 2.93
CA PHE A 146 15.69 3.93 2.60
C PHE A 146 15.41 3.80 1.10
N THR A 147 14.33 3.08 0.78
CA THR A 147 13.63 3.27 -0.50
C THR A 147 12.75 4.50 -0.39
N ILE A 148 12.80 5.38 -1.40
CA ILE A 148 12.01 6.61 -1.46
C ILE A 148 10.93 6.44 -2.53
N LEU A 149 9.68 6.62 -2.13
CA LEU A 149 8.50 6.51 -2.99
C LEU A 149 7.67 7.80 -2.92
N LEU A 150 7.47 8.44 -4.06
CA LEU A 150 6.71 9.69 -4.16
C LEU A 150 5.35 9.43 -4.81
N PHE A 151 4.28 9.86 -4.13
CA PHE A 151 2.90 9.78 -4.59
C PHE A 151 2.44 11.14 -5.10
N HIS A 152 2.44 11.32 -6.43
CA HIS A 152 2.18 12.60 -7.10
C HIS A 152 0.70 12.82 -7.33
N TYR A 153 0.08 13.66 -6.51
CA TYR A 153 -1.34 13.98 -6.67
C TYR A 153 -1.62 15.00 -7.79
N ASP A 154 -0.59 15.68 -8.31
CA ASP A 154 -0.73 16.75 -9.30
C ASP A 154 -0.39 16.31 -10.73
N GLY A 155 0.21 15.13 -10.90
CA GLY A 155 0.61 14.61 -12.20
C GLY A 155 2.01 15.01 -12.66
N GLN A 156 2.77 15.77 -11.88
CA GLN A 156 4.09 16.28 -12.25
C GLN A 156 5.18 15.34 -11.74
N THR A 157 5.88 14.66 -12.64
CA THR A 157 6.90 13.65 -12.29
C THR A 157 8.26 13.99 -12.87
N THR A 158 8.32 14.31 -14.16
CA THR A 158 9.56 14.69 -14.86
C THR A 158 10.18 15.99 -14.33
N GLU A 159 9.36 16.91 -13.84
CA GLU A 159 9.84 18.18 -13.28
C GLU A 159 10.72 17.99 -12.04
N TRP A 160 10.61 16.84 -11.37
CA TRP A 160 11.45 16.48 -10.23
C TRP A 160 12.86 16.02 -10.61
N ASP A 161 13.13 15.77 -11.89
CA ASP A 161 14.46 15.37 -12.38
C ASP A 161 15.55 16.44 -12.17
N GLU A 162 15.16 17.65 -11.76
CA GLU A 162 16.08 18.69 -11.28
C GLU A 162 16.88 18.23 -10.03
N PHE A 163 16.36 17.24 -9.28
CA PHE A 163 17.05 16.65 -8.14
C PHE A 163 17.66 15.29 -8.50
N GLU A 164 18.97 15.15 -8.36
CA GLU A 164 19.66 13.87 -8.66
C GLU A 164 19.19 12.69 -7.81
N TRP A 165 18.73 12.93 -6.58
CA TRP A 165 18.13 11.88 -5.77
C TRP A 165 16.77 11.42 -6.32
N SER A 166 16.03 12.29 -7.00
CA SER A 166 14.70 11.97 -7.52
C SER A 166 14.77 10.95 -8.65
N LYS A 167 15.81 10.98 -9.47
CA LYS A 167 16.06 9.98 -10.53
C LYS A 167 16.23 8.55 -9.99
N ARG A 168 16.53 8.41 -8.70
CA ARG A 168 16.65 7.12 -7.99
C ARG A 168 15.41 6.78 -7.15
N ALA A 169 14.50 7.74 -6.96
CA ALA A 169 13.24 7.51 -6.27
C ALA A 169 12.22 6.85 -7.22
N ILE A 170 11.20 6.24 -6.65
CA ILE A 170 10.08 5.68 -7.40
C ILE A 170 8.95 6.70 -7.40
N HIS A 171 8.40 6.99 -8.57
CA HIS A 171 7.32 7.95 -8.76
C HIS A 171 6.04 7.22 -9.14
N VAL A 172 4.96 7.41 -8.39
CA VAL A 172 3.62 6.92 -8.72
C VAL A 172 2.69 8.12 -8.83
N SER A 173 1.94 8.20 -9.93
CA SER A 173 1.16 9.40 -10.26
C SER A 173 -0.28 9.06 -10.62
N ALA A 174 -1.20 9.65 -9.88
CA ALA A 174 -2.64 9.58 -10.05
C ALA A 174 -3.25 10.91 -9.55
N ARG A 175 -3.82 11.66 -10.49
CA ARG A 175 -4.27 13.02 -10.20
C ARG A 175 -5.37 13.05 -9.14
N LYS A 176 -5.29 14.03 -8.24
CA LYS A 176 -6.25 14.33 -7.18
C LYS A 176 -6.52 13.16 -6.23
N GLN A 177 -5.54 12.27 -6.04
CA GLN A 177 -5.63 11.18 -5.07
C GLN A 177 -4.90 11.52 -3.77
N THR A 178 -5.48 11.09 -2.66
CA THR A 178 -4.97 11.33 -1.30
C THR A 178 -3.93 10.30 -0.88
N LYS A 179 -3.18 10.61 0.19
CA LYS A 179 -2.17 9.73 0.78
C LYS A 179 -2.67 8.31 1.05
N TRP A 180 -3.83 8.18 1.69
CA TRP A 180 -4.38 6.87 2.05
C TRP A 180 -4.97 6.10 0.87
N TRP A 181 -5.37 6.79 -0.21
CA TRP A 181 -5.73 6.12 -1.46
C TRP A 181 -4.51 5.41 -2.07
N TYR A 182 -3.35 6.09 -2.10
CA TYR A 182 -2.10 5.52 -2.57
C TYR A 182 -1.61 4.39 -1.65
N ALA A 183 -1.57 4.64 -0.33
CA ALA A 183 -1.12 3.65 0.63
C ALA A 183 -1.92 2.34 0.51
N LYS A 184 -3.25 2.43 0.35
CA LYS A 184 -4.10 1.24 0.15
C LYS A 184 -3.77 0.45 -1.12
N ARG A 185 -3.26 1.08 -2.18
CA ARG A 185 -3.08 0.44 -3.50
C ARG A 185 -1.65 0.02 -3.79
N PHE A 186 -0.68 0.78 -3.29
CA PHE A 186 0.72 0.57 -3.61
C PHE A 186 1.52 0.00 -2.44
N LEU A 187 1.06 0.16 -1.20
CA LEU A 187 1.77 -0.36 -0.02
C LEU A 187 1.13 -1.65 0.50
N HIS A 188 0.81 -2.59 -0.40
CA HIS A 188 0.28 -3.90 0.01
C HIS A 188 1.28 -4.60 0.95
N PRO A 189 0.85 -5.28 2.03
CA PRO A 189 1.76 -5.87 3.01
C PRO A 189 2.77 -6.82 2.39
N ASP A 190 2.35 -7.62 1.41
CA ASP A 190 3.24 -8.55 0.70
C ASP A 190 4.21 -7.86 -0.29
N ILE A 191 3.98 -6.58 -0.66
CA ILE A 191 4.92 -5.77 -1.45
C ILE A 191 5.95 -5.09 -0.54
N VAL A 192 5.53 -4.66 0.65
CA VAL A 192 6.41 -3.94 1.59
C VAL A 192 7.03 -4.85 2.65
N ALA A 193 6.82 -6.17 2.55
CA ALA A 193 7.34 -7.18 3.47
C ALA A 193 8.87 -7.15 3.69
N PRO A 194 9.71 -6.71 2.74
CA PRO A 194 11.14 -6.58 2.98
C PRO A 194 11.56 -5.41 3.88
N TYR A 195 10.66 -4.46 4.17
CA TYR A 195 10.98 -3.26 4.94
C TYR A 195 10.60 -3.42 6.41
N ASP A 196 11.53 -3.15 7.32
CA ASP A 196 11.32 -3.22 8.77
C ASP A 196 10.37 -2.11 9.25
N TYR A 197 10.52 -0.91 8.69
CA TYR A 197 9.75 0.28 9.04
C TYR A 197 9.30 1.04 7.79
N ILE A 198 8.06 1.54 7.83
CA ILE A 198 7.37 2.20 6.73
C ILE A 198 6.88 3.57 7.19
N PHE A 199 7.44 4.62 6.61
CA PHE A 199 7.12 6.03 6.89
C PHE A 199 6.09 6.51 5.86
N ILE A 200 4.97 7.07 6.33
CA ILE A 200 3.87 7.54 5.47
C ILE A 200 3.56 9.00 5.78
N TRP A 201 4.34 9.90 5.19
CA TRP A 201 4.41 11.30 5.61
C TRP A 201 3.69 12.25 4.66
N ASP A 202 3.12 13.31 5.24
CA ASP A 202 2.67 14.49 4.50
C ASP A 202 3.87 15.32 4.02
N GLU A 203 3.63 16.17 3.01
CA GLU A 203 4.66 16.95 2.34
C GLU A 203 5.02 18.27 3.01
N ASP A 204 4.26 18.73 4.01
CA ASP A 204 4.38 20.05 4.64
C ASP A 204 5.04 20.01 6.03
N LEU A 205 6.01 19.09 6.16
CA LEU A 205 6.78 18.86 7.38
C LEU A 205 8.17 19.50 7.30
N GLY A 206 8.50 20.39 8.23
CA GLY A 206 9.86 20.86 8.50
C GLY A 206 10.64 19.81 9.29
N VAL A 207 11.85 19.51 8.85
CA VAL A 207 12.66 18.37 9.32
C VAL A 207 14.04 18.77 9.83
N GLU A 208 14.24 20.05 10.15
CA GLU A 208 15.53 20.62 10.54
C GLU A 208 16.19 19.79 11.66
N HIS A 209 15.39 19.36 12.62
CA HIS A 209 15.79 18.63 13.82
C HIS A 209 15.57 17.12 13.78
N PHE A 210 15.27 16.59 12.60
CA PHE A 210 15.02 15.17 12.40
C PHE A 210 16.22 14.47 11.75
N ASN A 211 16.47 13.24 12.20
CA ASN A 211 17.40 12.26 11.63
C ASN A 211 16.74 10.87 11.64
N ALA A 212 16.59 10.25 10.47
CA ALA A 212 15.82 9.03 10.32
C ALA A 212 16.48 7.81 11.00
N GLU A 213 17.80 7.71 10.98
CA GLU A 213 18.52 6.58 11.60
C GLU A 213 18.45 6.65 13.13
N GLU A 214 18.64 7.84 13.70
CA GLU A 214 18.48 8.06 15.14
C GLU A 214 17.04 7.86 15.60
N TYR A 215 16.07 8.26 14.78
CA TYR A 215 14.65 7.97 15.02
C TYR A 215 14.40 6.46 15.10
N ILE A 216 14.82 5.69 14.10
CA ILE A 216 14.63 4.23 14.09
C ILE A 216 15.35 3.58 15.27
N ARG A 217 16.54 4.06 15.65
CA ARG A 217 17.27 3.58 16.83
C ARG A 217 16.40 3.73 18.10
N LEU A 218 15.74 4.87 18.29
CA LEU A 218 14.85 5.10 19.43
C LEU A 218 13.55 4.28 19.36
N VAL A 219 12.95 4.17 18.18
CA VAL A 219 11.77 3.31 17.95
C VAL A 219 12.06 1.87 18.38
N ARG A 220 13.20 1.30 17.94
CA ARG A 220 13.64 -0.04 18.34
C ARG A 220 13.93 -0.12 19.84
N LYS A 221 14.68 0.85 20.39
CA LYS A 221 15.04 0.89 21.82
C LYS A 221 13.81 0.83 22.72
N HIS A 222 12.72 1.50 22.32
CA HIS A 222 11.50 1.63 23.11
C HIS A 222 10.37 0.66 22.74
N GLY A 223 10.64 -0.27 21.80
CA GLY A 223 9.68 -1.28 21.36
C GLY A 223 8.43 -0.68 20.72
N LEU A 224 8.58 0.43 19.97
CA LEU A 224 7.47 1.09 19.31
C LEU A 224 7.16 0.41 17.97
N GLU A 225 5.91 -0.02 17.81
CA GLU A 225 5.39 -0.64 16.59
C GLU A 225 4.68 0.37 15.69
N ILE A 226 4.07 1.40 16.29
CA ILE A 226 3.49 2.54 15.59
C ILE A 226 4.01 3.80 16.27
N SER A 227 4.58 4.71 15.50
CA SER A 227 5.23 5.88 16.08
C SER A 227 5.10 7.11 15.20
N GLN A 228 5.42 8.27 15.76
CA GLN A 228 5.69 9.47 14.98
C GLN A 228 6.80 10.30 15.65
N PRO A 229 7.47 11.20 14.91
CA PRO A 229 8.27 12.26 15.51
C PRO A 229 7.42 13.19 16.40
N GLY A 230 8.04 13.79 17.41
CA GLY A 230 7.42 14.86 18.19
C GLY A 230 7.09 16.08 17.32
N LEU A 231 5.96 16.74 17.59
CA LEU A 231 5.61 18.00 16.93
C LEU A 231 6.05 19.20 17.78
N GLU A 232 6.72 20.15 17.13
CA GLU A 232 7.08 21.40 17.76
C GLU A 232 5.84 22.25 18.12
N PRO A 233 5.67 22.72 19.37
CA PRO A 233 4.43 23.36 19.82
C PRO A 233 4.19 24.78 19.29
N ASN A 234 5.15 25.37 18.56
CA ASN A 234 5.20 26.81 18.29
C ASN A 234 4.05 27.35 17.41
N LYS A 235 3.31 26.48 16.70
CA LYS A 235 2.22 26.86 15.80
C LYS A 235 0.83 26.36 16.22
N GLY A 236 0.69 25.91 17.47
CA GLY A 236 -0.53 25.30 17.97
C GLY A 236 -0.68 23.86 17.50
N LEU A 237 -1.34 23.03 18.32
CA LEU A 237 -1.47 21.58 18.08
C LEU A 237 -2.91 21.15 18.37
N THR A 238 -3.42 20.24 17.54
CA THR A 238 -4.76 19.66 17.75
C THR A 238 -4.78 18.72 18.95
N TRP A 239 -3.78 17.84 19.04
CA TRP A 239 -3.64 16.78 20.03
C TRP A 239 -2.43 17.05 20.94
N GLN A 240 -2.61 16.98 22.26
CA GLN A 240 -1.49 17.07 23.21
C GLN A 240 -0.56 15.88 23.11
N MET A 241 -1.05 14.73 22.64
CA MET A 241 -0.27 13.51 22.47
C MET A 241 0.83 13.66 21.41
N THR A 242 0.65 14.51 20.41
CA THR A 242 1.67 14.71 19.37
C THR A 242 2.72 15.75 19.74
N LYS A 243 2.45 16.55 20.78
CA LYS A 243 3.35 17.62 21.22
C LYS A 243 4.66 17.04 21.75
N ARG A 244 5.79 17.54 21.25
CA ARG A 244 7.12 17.18 21.75
C ARG A 244 7.29 17.47 23.25
N ARG A 245 7.99 16.58 23.97
CA ARG A 245 8.42 16.71 25.36
C ARG A 245 9.95 16.83 25.44
N GLY A 246 10.47 17.97 25.92
CA GLY A 246 11.92 18.24 25.90
C GLY A 246 12.76 17.43 26.90
N ASP A 247 12.11 16.80 27.88
CA ASP A 247 12.73 16.15 29.04
C ASP A 247 12.97 14.64 28.87
N ARG A 248 12.52 14.04 27.77
CA ARG A 248 12.51 12.58 27.57
C ARG A 248 12.86 12.17 26.14
N GLU A 249 13.07 10.88 25.94
CA GLU A 249 13.33 10.31 24.60
C GLU A 249 12.05 10.05 23.81
N VAL A 250 11.05 9.49 24.49
CA VAL A 250 9.74 9.16 23.94
C VAL A 250 8.66 9.40 25.00
N HIS A 251 7.41 9.55 24.56
CA HIS A 251 6.24 9.39 25.42
C HIS A 251 5.14 8.59 24.73
N LYS A 252 4.36 7.88 25.53
CA LYS A 252 3.30 6.97 25.08
C LYS A 252 1.93 7.33 25.66
N VAL A 253 1.93 8.25 26.62
CA VAL A 253 0.76 8.76 27.34
C VAL A 253 0.91 10.27 27.47
N THR A 254 -0.21 10.99 27.43
CA THR A 254 -0.30 12.41 27.72
C THR A 254 -1.52 12.72 28.59
N GLU A 255 -1.49 13.87 29.25
CA GLU A 255 -2.70 14.56 29.69
C GLU A 255 -3.28 15.34 28.50
N GLU A 256 -4.58 15.19 28.25
CA GLU A 256 -5.31 15.88 27.20
C GLU A 256 -6.27 16.92 27.78
N LYS A 257 -6.92 17.68 26.89
CA LYS A 257 -7.96 18.64 27.28
C LYS A 257 -9.07 17.95 28.10
N PRO A 258 -9.66 18.62 29.10
CA PRO A 258 -10.74 18.04 29.90
C PRO A 258 -11.87 17.45 29.04
N GLY A 259 -12.24 16.20 29.33
CA GLY A 259 -13.30 15.48 28.63
C GLY A 259 -12.91 14.81 27.30
N TRP A 260 -11.64 14.89 26.87
CA TRP A 260 -11.20 14.28 25.61
C TRP A 260 -10.79 12.82 25.74
N CYS A 261 -10.47 12.37 26.96
CA CYS A 261 -10.12 10.99 27.25
C CYS A 261 -11.13 10.36 28.19
N THR A 262 -11.80 9.31 27.71
CA THR A 262 -12.66 8.47 28.53
C THR A 262 -11.85 7.49 29.38
N ASP A 263 -10.67 7.10 28.89
CA ASP A 263 -9.73 6.18 29.53
C ASP A 263 -8.30 6.67 29.18
N PRO A 264 -7.38 6.77 30.15
CA PRO A 264 -6.02 7.25 29.91
C PRO A 264 -5.18 6.35 29.00
N HIS A 265 -5.51 5.07 28.87
CA HIS A 265 -4.84 4.11 27.99
C HIS A 265 -5.43 4.06 26.58
N LEU A 266 -6.46 4.86 26.30
CA LEU A 266 -7.10 4.95 25.00
C LEU A 266 -6.78 6.28 24.30
N PRO A 267 -6.82 6.31 22.96
CA PRO A 267 -6.76 7.54 22.19
C PRO A 267 -7.82 8.56 22.63
N PRO A 268 -7.47 9.86 22.64
CA PRO A 268 -6.18 10.41 22.21
C PRO A 268 -5.09 10.42 23.29
N CYS A 269 -5.36 10.02 24.53
CA CYS A 269 -4.40 10.10 25.65
C CYS A 269 -3.22 9.12 25.56
N ALA A 270 -3.44 7.93 25.00
CA ALA A 270 -2.41 6.94 24.73
C ALA A 270 -2.79 6.12 23.50
N GLY A 271 -1.89 5.27 22.98
CA GLY A 271 -2.25 4.44 21.84
C GLY A 271 -2.51 5.24 20.55
N PHE A 272 -2.02 6.48 20.47
CA PHE A 272 -2.38 7.45 19.44
C PHE A 272 -1.14 8.09 18.82
N VAL A 273 -1.13 8.16 17.49
CA VAL A 273 -0.28 9.04 16.69
C VAL A 273 -1.15 9.60 15.57
N GLU A 274 -0.88 10.83 15.16
CA GLU A 274 -1.63 11.49 14.11
C GLU A 274 -1.23 10.94 12.74
N ILE A 275 -2.22 10.85 11.85
CA ILE A 275 -2.05 10.33 10.48
C ILE A 275 -1.08 11.14 9.61
N MET A 276 -0.59 12.31 10.05
CA MET A 276 0.27 13.22 9.28
C MET A 276 1.68 12.65 9.04
N ALA A 277 2.34 12.19 10.10
CA ALA A 277 3.72 11.67 10.04
C ALA A 277 3.91 10.29 10.70
N PRO A 278 3.00 9.31 10.51
CA PRO A 278 3.12 8.01 11.14
C PRO A 278 4.26 7.19 10.53
N VAL A 279 4.81 6.33 11.37
CA VAL A 279 5.79 5.29 11.04
C VAL A 279 5.31 3.98 11.63
N PHE A 280 5.21 2.97 10.78
CA PHE A 280 4.72 1.64 11.15
C PHE A 280 5.86 0.63 11.07
N SER A 281 5.91 -0.31 12.02
CA SER A 281 6.61 -1.57 11.78
C SER A 281 5.92 -2.34 10.67
N ARG A 282 6.64 -3.28 10.06
CA ARG A 282 6.07 -4.21 9.07
C ARG A 282 4.79 -4.89 9.55
N ASP A 283 4.82 -5.41 10.77
CA ASP A 283 3.73 -6.22 11.32
C ASP A 283 2.50 -5.36 11.64
N ALA A 284 2.71 -4.17 12.23
CA ALA A 284 1.64 -3.22 12.45
C ALA A 284 1.02 -2.74 11.13
N TRP A 285 1.85 -2.45 10.12
CA TRP A 285 1.37 -2.03 8.81
C TRP A 285 0.49 -3.08 8.15
N ARG A 286 0.82 -4.38 8.27
CA ARG A 286 -0.01 -5.46 7.73
C ARG A 286 -1.45 -5.35 8.21
N CYS A 287 -1.66 -5.17 9.51
CA CYS A 287 -2.99 -4.98 10.08
C CYS A 287 -3.63 -3.66 9.62
N VAL A 288 -2.90 -2.53 9.69
CA VAL A 288 -3.40 -1.21 9.31
C VAL A 288 -3.84 -1.17 7.84
N TRP A 289 -3.12 -1.83 6.95
CA TRP A 289 -3.48 -1.91 5.55
C TRP A 289 -4.85 -2.55 5.33
N TYR A 290 -5.17 -3.63 6.05
CA TYR A 290 -6.50 -4.27 5.99
C TYR A 290 -7.60 -3.43 6.65
N MET A 291 -7.26 -2.57 7.61
CA MET A 291 -8.19 -1.62 8.21
C MET A 291 -8.62 -0.53 7.23
N ILE A 292 -7.71 -0.05 6.37
CA ILE A 292 -8.02 1.00 5.38
C ILE A 292 -9.05 0.51 4.36
N GLN A 293 -10.13 1.28 4.23
CA GLN A 293 -11.26 0.98 3.34
C GLN A 293 -10.99 1.51 1.91
N ASN A 294 -11.36 0.73 0.89
CA ASN A 294 -11.03 1.07 -0.50
C ASN A 294 -11.68 2.36 -1.03
N ASP A 295 -12.84 2.73 -0.48
CA ASP A 295 -13.68 3.87 -0.87
C ASP A 295 -13.54 5.10 0.04
N LEU A 296 -12.83 4.98 1.17
CA LEU A 296 -12.55 6.08 2.10
C LEU A 296 -11.10 6.53 1.93
N VAL A 297 -10.90 7.69 1.33
CA VAL A 297 -9.61 8.08 0.79
C VAL A 297 -8.85 9.05 1.70
N HIS A 298 -9.52 9.77 2.60
CA HIS A 298 -8.85 10.81 3.41
C HIS A 298 -8.19 10.29 4.68
N GLY A 299 -8.61 9.12 5.18
CA GLY A 299 -8.04 8.46 6.36
C GLY A 299 -8.32 9.12 7.71
N TRP A 300 -9.16 10.16 7.78
CA TRP A 300 -9.56 10.76 9.06
C TRP A 300 -10.24 9.73 9.96
N GLY A 301 -9.75 9.62 11.19
CA GLY A 301 -10.22 8.64 12.17
C GLY A 301 -9.40 7.37 12.23
N LEU A 302 -8.51 7.11 11.26
CA LEU A 302 -7.58 5.98 11.33
C LEU A 302 -6.70 6.06 12.57
N ASP A 303 -6.21 7.26 12.90
CA ASP A 303 -5.42 7.64 14.07
C ASP A 303 -6.01 7.12 15.40
N PHE A 304 -7.34 7.10 15.53
CA PHE A 304 -8.03 6.53 16.69
C PHE A 304 -8.13 5.00 16.68
N ALA A 305 -8.10 4.41 15.49
CA ALA A 305 -8.26 2.97 15.29
C ALA A 305 -6.92 2.21 15.24
N LEU A 306 -5.79 2.90 15.01
CA LEU A 306 -4.45 2.29 14.93
C LEU A 306 -4.13 1.39 16.15
N ARG A 307 -4.64 1.75 17.34
CA ARG A 307 -4.52 0.95 18.58
C ARG A 307 -4.98 -0.51 18.42
N LYS A 308 -5.89 -0.80 17.49
CA LYS A 308 -6.43 -2.15 17.25
C LYS A 308 -5.41 -3.09 16.60
N CYS A 309 -4.31 -2.56 16.06
CA CYS A 309 -3.31 -3.34 15.33
C CYS A 309 -2.08 -3.72 16.16
N VAL A 310 -2.04 -3.36 17.44
CA VAL A 310 -0.90 -3.60 18.33
C VAL A 310 -1.36 -3.81 19.77
N GLU A 311 -0.75 -4.76 20.48
CA GLU A 311 -1.13 -5.12 21.86
C GLU A 311 0.11 -5.24 22.76
N PRO A 312 0.15 -4.59 23.95
CA PRO A 312 -0.77 -3.56 24.42
C PRO A 312 -0.49 -2.20 23.73
N ALA A 313 -1.53 -1.57 23.19
CA ALA A 313 -1.38 -0.38 22.34
C ALA A 313 -0.73 0.81 23.05
N HIS A 314 -1.07 1.06 24.31
CA HIS A 314 -0.54 2.17 25.10
C HIS A 314 0.96 2.03 25.45
N GLU A 315 1.56 0.85 25.24
CA GLU A 315 2.99 0.63 25.43
C GLU A 315 3.75 0.56 24.10
N LYS A 316 3.06 0.27 22.98
CA LYS A 316 3.68 0.07 21.67
C LYS A 316 3.45 1.20 20.68
N ILE A 317 2.56 2.14 21.01
CA ILE A 317 2.32 3.35 20.23
C ILE A 317 2.86 4.56 21.00
N GLY A 318 3.65 5.40 20.33
CA GLY A 318 4.20 6.58 21.00
C GLY A 318 4.90 7.58 20.09
N VAL A 319 5.26 8.70 20.69
CA VAL A 319 5.92 9.82 20.04
C VAL A 319 7.39 9.84 20.43
N VAL A 320 8.26 9.99 19.44
CA VAL A 320 9.71 10.09 19.64
C VAL A 320 10.09 11.55 19.81
N ASP A 321 10.37 11.99 21.04
CA ASP A 321 10.55 13.41 21.38
C ASP A 321 11.92 13.98 21.03
N ARG A 322 12.94 13.12 21.00
CA ARG A 322 14.32 13.51 20.64
C ARG A 322 14.49 13.78 19.16
N GLN A 323 13.55 13.33 18.34
CA GLN A 323 13.52 13.52 16.89
C GLN A 323 12.20 14.19 16.56
N TRP A 324 12.22 15.47 16.23
CA TRP A 324 11.00 16.25 16.07
C TRP A 324 10.93 16.95 14.72
N ILE A 325 9.71 17.28 14.35
CA ILE A 325 9.35 17.94 13.10
C ILE A 325 8.44 19.14 13.38
N VAL A 326 8.30 20.00 12.38
CA VAL A 326 7.45 21.20 12.43
C VAL A 326 6.35 21.06 11.39
N HIS A 327 5.08 21.12 11.79
CA HIS A 327 3.99 21.20 10.83
C HIS A 327 3.93 22.62 10.25
N GLN A 328 4.21 22.76 8.96
CA GLN A 328 4.26 24.06 8.30
C GLN A 328 2.87 24.56 7.89
N SER A 329 1.89 23.65 7.80
CA SER A 329 0.50 23.93 7.43
C SER A 329 0.38 24.61 6.06
N VAL A 330 1.20 24.16 5.10
CA VAL A 330 1.18 24.74 3.76
C VAL A 330 0.04 24.12 2.99
N PRO A 331 -0.89 24.92 2.40
CA PRO A 331 -2.05 24.36 1.74
C PRO A 331 -1.66 23.43 0.58
N SER A 332 -2.18 22.20 0.62
CA SER A 332 -1.85 21.11 -0.31
C SER A 332 -3.10 20.64 -1.06
N LEU A 333 -3.29 19.32 -1.18
CA LEU A 333 -4.42 18.65 -1.81
C LEU A 333 -5.79 19.15 -1.34
N GLY A 334 -5.90 19.66 -0.11
CA GLY A 334 -7.13 20.29 0.40
C GLY A 334 -7.67 21.40 -0.50
N ASN A 335 -6.80 22.15 -1.17
CA ASN A 335 -7.21 23.22 -2.09
C ASN A 335 -7.63 22.73 -3.48
N GLN A 336 -7.52 21.44 -3.78
CA GLN A 336 -7.90 20.87 -5.08
C GLN A 336 -9.37 20.41 -5.16
N GLY A 337 -10.17 20.76 -4.15
CA GLY A 337 -11.62 20.56 -4.15
C GLY A 337 -12.35 21.40 -5.20
N GLU A 338 -13.67 21.19 -5.28
CA GLU A 338 -14.54 22.01 -6.12
C GLU A 338 -15.02 23.25 -5.36
N VAL A 339 -15.05 24.40 -6.04
CA VAL A 339 -15.75 25.60 -5.55
C VAL A 339 -17.25 25.33 -5.64
N LYS A 340 -17.95 25.43 -4.51
CA LYS A 340 -19.42 25.32 -4.45
C LYS A 340 -19.99 26.49 -3.66
N ASP A 341 -21.03 27.12 -4.20
CA ASP A 341 -21.76 28.23 -3.56
C ASP A 341 -20.83 29.37 -3.07
N GLY A 342 -19.78 29.68 -3.85
CA GLY A 342 -18.78 30.70 -3.50
C GLY A 342 -17.84 30.35 -2.35
N LYS A 343 -17.92 29.14 -1.78
CA LYS A 343 -16.99 28.66 -0.74
C LYS A 343 -15.66 28.22 -1.33
N ALA A 344 -14.58 28.44 -0.57
CA ALA A 344 -13.25 28.01 -1.00
C ALA A 344 -13.16 26.47 -1.15
N PRO A 345 -12.36 25.94 -2.09
CA PRO A 345 -12.28 24.51 -2.41
C PRO A 345 -12.09 23.58 -1.22
N TRP A 346 -11.28 24.00 -0.23
CA TRP A 346 -10.96 23.19 0.95
C TRP A 346 -12.16 22.90 1.84
N HIS A 347 -13.23 23.69 1.77
CA HIS A 347 -14.46 23.41 2.52
C HIS A 347 -15.09 22.09 2.07
N GLY A 348 -15.20 21.84 0.76
CA GLY A 348 -15.77 20.62 0.21
C GLY A 348 -14.94 19.38 0.55
N VAL A 349 -13.60 19.51 0.50
CA VAL A 349 -12.69 18.45 0.93
C VAL A 349 -12.88 18.14 2.41
N ARG A 350 -12.91 19.16 3.27
CA ARG A 350 -13.10 18.99 4.72
C ARG A 350 -14.45 18.39 5.09
N GLU A 351 -15.51 18.75 4.36
CA GLU A 351 -16.82 18.12 4.51
C GLU A 351 -16.76 16.63 4.16
N ARG A 352 -16.09 16.28 3.06
CA ARG A 352 -15.86 14.89 2.68
C ARG A 352 -15.04 14.13 3.72
N CYS A 353 -13.98 14.72 4.27
CA CYS A 353 -13.20 14.12 5.36
C CYS A 353 -14.08 13.75 6.56
N ARG A 354 -14.94 14.68 7.02
CA ARG A 354 -15.85 14.44 8.14
C ARG A 354 -16.84 13.32 7.83
N LYS A 355 -17.42 13.33 6.63
CA LYS A 355 -18.35 12.28 6.19
C LYS A 355 -17.69 10.91 6.16
N GLU A 356 -16.48 10.80 5.61
CA GLU A 356 -15.72 9.55 5.59
C GLU A 356 -15.36 9.08 6.99
N TRP A 357 -14.98 9.98 7.90
CA TRP A 357 -14.70 9.63 9.29
C TRP A 357 -15.94 9.03 9.97
N THR A 358 -17.10 9.66 9.85
CA THR A 358 -18.36 9.12 10.40
C THR A 358 -18.69 7.74 9.82
N MET A 359 -18.52 7.57 8.50
CA MET A 359 -18.71 6.27 7.84
C MET A 359 -17.73 5.21 8.37
N PHE A 360 -16.45 5.55 8.54
CA PHE A 360 -15.44 4.65 9.09
C PHE A 360 -15.78 4.20 10.51
N GLN A 361 -16.13 5.14 11.40
CA GLN A 361 -16.54 4.84 12.77
C GLN A 361 -17.75 3.90 12.81
N SER A 362 -18.73 4.16 11.95
CA SER A 362 -19.94 3.34 11.86
C SER A 362 -19.63 1.93 11.38
N ARG A 363 -18.75 1.78 10.36
CA ARG A 363 -18.32 0.48 9.85
C ARG A 363 -17.56 -0.33 10.90
N MET A 364 -16.61 0.31 11.60
CA MET A 364 -15.86 -0.32 12.68
C MET A 364 -16.79 -0.83 13.78
N ALA A 365 -17.66 0.04 14.31
CA ALA A 365 -18.58 -0.32 15.38
C ALA A 365 -19.56 -1.44 14.96
N ASN A 366 -20.11 -1.37 13.74
CA ASN A 366 -21.02 -2.39 13.24
C ASN A 366 -20.33 -3.74 13.03
N ALA A 367 -19.10 -3.74 12.52
CA ALA A 367 -18.32 -4.97 12.32
C ALA A 367 -17.96 -5.63 13.66
N GLU A 368 -17.52 -4.84 14.65
CA GLU A 368 -17.23 -5.35 16.00
C GLU A 368 -18.48 -5.90 16.67
N ASN A 369 -19.60 -5.16 16.62
CA ASN A 369 -20.88 -5.61 17.17
C ASN A 369 -21.37 -6.91 16.50
N ALA A 370 -21.24 -7.04 15.18
CA ALA A 370 -21.63 -8.24 14.47
C ALA A 370 -20.75 -9.44 14.87
N TYR A 371 -19.45 -9.23 15.05
CA TYR A 371 -18.51 -10.25 15.51
C TYR A 371 -18.81 -10.72 16.95
N PHE A 372 -19.02 -9.80 17.89
CA PHE A 372 -19.35 -10.19 19.27
C PHE A 372 -20.70 -10.89 19.38
N LYS A 373 -21.68 -10.50 18.56
CA LYS A 373 -22.96 -11.22 18.46
C LYS A 373 -22.79 -12.63 17.92
N SER A 374 -21.91 -12.86 16.92
CA SER A 374 -21.69 -14.22 16.40
C SER A 374 -21.01 -15.13 17.42
N LEU A 375 -20.13 -14.59 18.28
CA LEU A 375 -19.56 -15.32 19.41
C LEU A 375 -20.63 -15.67 20.47
N GLY A 376 -21.48 -14.71 20.83
CA GLY A 376 -22.55 -14.93 21.81
C GLY A 376 -23.65 -15.89 21.36
N SER A 377 -23.94 -15.97 20.06
CA SER A 377 -24.88 -16.95 19.50
C SER A 377 -24.32 -18.39 19.47
N ASN A 378 -22.99 -18.55 19.39
CA ASN A 378 -22.34 -19.87 19.40
C ASN A 378 -22.20 -20.49 20.80
N SER A 379 -22.35 -19.71 21.87
CA SER A 379 -22.27 -20.19 23.26
C SER A 379 -23.55 -20.85 23.80
N THR A 380 -24.62 -20.94 23.01
CA THR A 380 -25.92 -21.52 23.41
C THR A 380 -26.20 -22.93 22.85
N THR A 381 -25.20 -23.59 22.26
CA THR A 381 -25.31 -24.99 21.82
C THR A 381 -24.20 -25.82 22.44
N HIS A 382 -24.37 -26.23 23.70
CA HIS A 382 -23.80 -27.44 24.28
C HIS A 382 -24.68 -27.99 25.39
#